data_AF-A0AA86IN01-F1
#
_entry.id   AF-A0AA86IN01-F1
#
_cell.length_a   1.000
_cell.length_b   1.000
_cell.length_c   1.000
_cell.angle_alpha   90.00
_cell.angle_beta   90.00
_cell.angle_gamma   90.00
#
_symmetry.space_group_name_H-M   'P 1'
#
loop_
_entity.id
_entity.type
_entity.pdbx_description
1 polymer ?
#
loop_
_entity_poly.entity_id
_entity_poly.type
_entity_poly.pdbx_seq_one_letter_code
_entity_poly.pdbx_strand_id
1 'polypeptide(L)'
;MKFKYKTKFDSEEFARQLKDQEKGMNELTVHEYQENRERFIDKGRAIEGNVAQQTAREEALSDKITEFMDKGKSFDEAEEEAKKWLKTQAALHNPDQVAGGRPEIIGGMGDKRVNFSIGSQWRSRIKIVDKQIEEISKNMTLEQLKNTYLNVKLTH
;
A
#
# COMPACT_ATOMS: atom_id res chain seq x y z
N MET A 1 12.17 -11.16 -2.38
CA MET A 1 10.95 -11.92 -2.06
C MET A 1 10.03 -11.97 -3.27
N LYS A 2 9.63 -13.15 -3.72
CA LYS A 2 8.84 -13.32 -4.96
C LYS A 2 7.33 -13.34 -4.68
N PHE A 3 6.58 -12.46 -5.33
CA PHE A 3 5.12 -12.45 -5.41
C PHE A 3 4.66 -13.25 -6.63
N LYS A 4 3.48 -13.83 -6.55
CA LYS A 4 2.84 -14.58 -7.63
C LYS A 4 1.97 -13.63 -8.43
N TYR A 5 2.44 -13.28 -9.62
CA TYR A 5 1.62 -12.67 -10.66
C TYR A 5 0.62 -13.70 -11.24
N LYS A 6 -0.53 -13.22 -11.70
CA LYS A 6 -1.53 -14.02 -12.42
C LYS A 6 -1.89 -13.26 -13.70
N THR A 7 -1.86 -13.95 -14.83
CA THR A 7 -2.08 -13.38 -16.18
C THR A 7 -3.44 -12.70 -16.40
N LYS A 8 -4.40 -12.92 -15.49
CA LYS A 8 -5.70 -12.24 -15.49
C LYS A 8 -5.64 -10.78 -15.00
N PHE A 9 -4.49 -10.35 -14.48
CA PHE A 9 -4.26 -8.97 -14.05
C PHE A 9 -3.44 -8.24 -15.09
N ASP A 10 -3.69 -6.95 -15.22
CA ASP A 10 -2.81 -6.06 -15.95
C ASP A 10 -1.39 -6.14 -15.36
N SER A 11 -0.39 -6.40 -16.21
CA SER A 11 0.98 -6.64 -15.74
C SER A 11 1.64 -5.36 -15.26
N GLU A 12 1.37 -4.22 -15.91
CA GLU A 12 1.96 -2.93 -15.55
C GLU A 12 1.39 -2.44 -14.21
N GLU A 13 0.09 -2.58 -14.00
CA GLU A 13 -0.55 -2.23 -12.74
C GLU A 13 -0.11 -3.13 -11.59
N PHE A 14 0.05 -4.44 -11.84
CA PHE A 14 0.61 -5.35 -10.83
C PHE A 14 2.05 -4.97 -10.47
N ALA A 15 2.88 -4.69 -11.49
CA ALA A 15 4.27 -4.29 -11.29
C ALA A 15 4.38 -2.95 -10.55
N ARG A 16 3.55 -1.96 -10.92
CA ARG A 16 3.49 -0.65 -10.28
C ARG A 16 3.11 -0.78 -8.81
N GLN A 17 1.99 -1.43 -8.49
CA GLN A 17 1.57 -1.60 -7.11
C GLN A 17 2.61 -2.39 -6.30
N LEU A 18 3.23 -3.43 -6.86
CA LEU A 18 4.29 -4.16 -6.15
C LEU A 18 5.52 -3.29 -5.89
N LYS A 19 5.90 -2.43 -6.84
CA LYS A 19 7.00 -1.49 -6.69
C LYS A 19 6.70 -0.42 -5.65
N ASP A 20 5.46 0.06 -5.59
CA ASP A 20 5.04 1.01 -4.56
C ASP A 20 5.08 0.39 -3.16
N GLN A 21 4.75 -0.90 -3.03
CA GLN A 21 4.94 -1.66 -1.79
C GLN A 21 6.42 -1.78 -1.40
N GLU A 22 7.30 -2.11 -2.36
CA GLU A 22 8.74 -2.17 -2.12
C GLU A 22 9.29 -0.83 -1.66
N LYS A 23 8.94 0.25 -2.38
CA LYS A 23 9.35 1.61 -2.04
C LYS A 23 8.91 1.96 -0.62
N GLY A 24 7.64 1.77 -0.30
CA GLY A 24 7.11 2.09 1.01
C GLY A 24 7.76 1.29 2.14
N MET A 25 8.07 0.00 1.92
CA MET A 25 8.85 -0.79 2.89
C MET A 25 10.21 -0.16 3.16
N ASN A 26 10.90 0.30 2.11
CA ASN A 26 12.25 0.85 2.20
C ASN A 26 12.29 2.30 2.75
N GLU A 27 11.13 2.91 2.97
CA GLU A 27 10.98 4.19 3.68
C GLU A 27 10.75 4.00 5.19
N LEU A 28 10.65 2.75 5.66
CA LEU A 28 10.58 2.43 7.08
C LEU A 28 11.97 2.21 7.64
N THR A 29 12.21 2.75 8.83
CA THR A 29 13.32 2.32 9.68
C THR A 29 13.04 0.96 10.30
N VAL A 30 14.08 0.26 10.79
CA VAL A 30 13.90 -0.98 11.54
C VAL A 30 12.98 -0.77 12.74
N HIS A 31 13.17 0.34 13.47
CA HIS A 31 12.33 0.71 14.61
C HIS A 31 10.86 0.89 14.21
N GLU A 32 10.58 1.74 13.22
CA GLU A 32 9.20 1.98 12.77
C GLU A 32 8.53 0.71 12.26
N TYR A 33 9.28 -0.12 11.53
CA TYR A 33 8.77 -1.41 11.07
C TYR A 33 8.35 -2.29 12.26
N GLN A 34 9.20 -2.45 13.27
CA GLN A 34 8.89 -3.26 14.45
C GLN A 34 7.65 -2.74 15.18
N GLU A 35 7.57 -1.44 15.46
CA GLU A 35 6.41 -0.83 16.11
C GLU A 35 5.11 -1.00 15.30
N ASN A 36 5.19 -0.77 13.99
CA ASN A 36 4.02 -0.93 13.11
C ASN A 36 3.56 -2.37 13.02
N ARG A 37 4.50 -3.33 12.98
CA ARG A 37 4.21 -4.76 12.93
C ARG A 37 3.63 -5.26 14.25
N GLU A 38 4.19 -4.85 15.38
CA GLU A 38 3.67 -5.16 16.72
C GLU A 38 2.24 -4.64 16.88
N ARG A 39 1.99 -3.36 16.57
CA ARG A 39 0.65 -2.76 16.58
C ARG A 39 -0.31 -3.54 15.69
N PHE A 40 0.10 -3.91 14.48
CA PHE A 40 -0.76 -4.67 13.56
C PHE A 40 -1.10 -6.07 14.08
N ILE A 41 -0.15 -6.75 14.73
CA ILE A 41 -0.38 -8.08 15.31
C ILE A 41 -1.34 -8.00 16.49
N ASP A 42 -1.19 -7.00 17.34
CA ASP A 42 -2.02 -6.78 18.53
C ASP A 42 -3.45 -6.32 18.17
N LYS A 43 -3.55 -5.29 17.31
CA LYS A 43 -4.81 -4.56 17.06
C LYS A 43 -5.41 -4.77 15.68
N GLY A 44 -4.67 -5.40 14.76
CA GLY A 44 -5.05 -5.49 13.36
C GLY A 44 -4.91 -4.15 12.63
N ARG A 45 -5.81 -3.90 11.68
CA ARG A 45 -5.83 -2.67 10.88
C ARG A 45 -6.25 -1.48 11.75
N ALA A 46 -5.49 -0.40 11.67
CA ALA A 46 -5.78 0.83 12.39
C ALA A 46 -7.01 1.52 11.80
N ILE A 47 -7.88 2.03 12.69
CA ILE A 47 -9.16 2.65 12.33
C ILE A 47 -8.93 4.04 11.71
N GLU A 48 -7.87 4.73 12.13
CA GLU A 48 -7.45 6.03 11.61
C GLU A 48 -7.18 5.98 10.10
N GLY A 49 -6.73 4.83 9.60
CA GLY A 49 -6.54 4.62 8.16
C GLY A 49 -7.84 4.68 7.35
N ASN A 50 -9.01 4.49 7.98
CA ASN A 50 -10.29 4.62 7.29
C ASN A 50 -10.56 6.07 6.88
N VAL A 51 -10.16 7.04 7.71
CA VAL A 51 -10.32 8.47 7.39
C VAL A 51 -9.42 8.82 6.21
N ALA A 52 -8.13 8.44 6.27
CA ALA A 52 -7.19 8.69 5.18
C ALA A 52 -7.64 8.04 3.87
N GLN A 53 -8.16 6.80 3.92
CA GLN A 53 -8.72 6.14 2.75
C GLN A 53 -9.95 6.87 2.19
N GLN A 54 -10.85 7.34 3.05
CA GLN A 54 -12.05 8.06 2.61
C GLN A 54 -11.66 9.37 1.93
N THR A 55 -10.79 10.17 2.56
CA THR A 55 -10.29 11.42 1.98
C THR A 55 -9.62 11.20 0.63
N ALA A 56 -8.70 10.24 0.52
CA ALA A 56 -8.05 9.94 -0.76
C ALA A 56 -9.03 9.48 -1.85
N ARG A 57 -10.15 8.83 -1.48
CA ARG A 57 -11.19 8.42 -2.44
C ARG A 57 -12.05 9.60 -2.88
N GLU A 58 -12.33 10.56 -2.00
CA GLU A 58 -13.06 11.78 -2.33
C GLU A 58 -12.23 12.68 -3.25
N GLU A 59 -10.95 12.86 -2.93
CA GLU A 59 -9.99 13.58 -3.78
C GLU A 59 -9.88 12.93 -5.16
N ALA A 60 -9.65 11.61 -5.20
CA ALA A 60 -9.57 10.87 -6.46
C ALA A 60 -10.87 10.93 -7.27
N LEU A 61 -12.03 11.01 -6.61
CA LEU A 61 -13.31 11.20 -7.31
C LEU A 61 -13.36 12.58 -7.96
N SER A 62 -13.03 13.63 -7.20
CA SER A 62 -12.99 15.01 -7.70
C SER A 62 -12.03 15.15 -8.88
N ASP A 63 -10.80 14.68 -8.74
CA ASP A 63 -9.79 14.72 -9.80
C ASP A 63 -10.25 14.01 -11.06
N LYS A 64 -10.92 12.86 -10.91
CA LYS A 64 -11.42 12.08 -12.05
C LYS A 64 -12.58 12.76 -12.75
N ILE A 65 -13.44 13.46 -12.02
CA ILE A 65 -14.50 14.30 -12.61
C ILE A 65 -13.87 15.41 -13.44
N THR A 66 -12.88 16.13 -12.90
CA THR A 66 -12.16 17.17 -13.63
C THR A 66 -11.50 16.63 -14.88
N GLU A 67 -10.79 15.50 -14.79
CA GLU A 67 -10.16 14.84 -15.94
C GLU A 67 -11.17 14.53 -17.07
N PHE A 68 -12.38 14.11 -16.71
CA PHE A 68 -13.44 13.80 -17.66
C PHE A 68 -14.10 15.05 -18.25
N MET A 69 -14.26 16.10 -17.46
CA MET A 69 -14.74 17.40 -17.94
C MET A 69 -13.74 18.06 -18.91
N ASP A 70 -12.45 17.98 -18.62
CA ASP A 70 -11.38 18.46 -19.51
C ASP A 70 -11.36 17.72 -20.85
N LYS A 71 -11.90 16.49 -20.88
CA LYS A 71 -12.12 15.69 -22.10
C LYS A 71 -13.44 16.01 -22.81
N GLY A 72 -14.15 17.05 -22.39
CA GLY A 72 -15.36 17.58 -23.02
C GLY A 72 -16.68 16.97 -22.54
N LYS A 73 -16.68 16.19 -21.45
CA LYS A 73 -17.92 15.65 -20.87
C LYS A 73 -18.65 16.72 -20.06
N SER A 74 -19.99 16.62 -20.02
CA SER A 74 -20.77 17.37 -19.04
C SER A 74 -20.43 16.90 -17.61
N PHE A 75 -20.75 17.73 -16.61
CA PHE A 75 -20.53 17.37 -15.20
C PHE A 75 -21.25 16.06 -14.84
N ASP A 76 -22.51 15.89 -15.25
CA ASP A 76 -23.31 14.69 -14.92
C ASP A 76 -22.69 13.42 -15.52
N GLU A 77 -22.25 13.46 -16.79
CA GLU A 77 -21.57 12.34 -17.43
C GLU A 77 -20.21 12.03 -16.77
N ALA A 78 -19.44 13.07 -16.46
CA ALA A 78 -18.15 12.94 -15.78
C ALA A 78 -18.30 12.33 -14.38
N GLU A 79 -19.29 12.79 -13.61
CA GLU A 79 -19.58 12.27 -12.27
C GLU A 79 -20.00 10.79 -12.30
N GLU A 80 -20.87 10.42 -13.23
CA GLU A 80 -21.31 9.03 -13.38
C GLU A 80 -20.14 8.09 -13.73
N GLU A 81 -19.30 8.49 -14.70
CA GLU A 81 -18.14 7.71 -15.11
C GLU A 81 -17.05 7.65 -14.04
N ALA A 82 -16.80 8.76 -13.33
CA ALA A 82 -15.85 8.80 -12.24
C ALA A 82 -16.28 7.89 -11.08
N LYS A 83 -17.58 7.88 -10.72
CA LYS A 83 -18.14 6.93 -9.73
C LYS A 83 -17.99 5.47 -10.19
N LYS A 84 -18.19 5.17 -11.47
CA LYS A 84 -17.95 3.82 -12.03
C LYS A 84 -16.48 3.42 -11.95
N TRP A 85 -15.57 4.32 -12.32
CA TRP A 85 -14.13 4.12 -12.20
C TRP A 85 -13.74 3.86 -10.74
N LEU A 86 -14.16 4.71 -9.81
CA LEU A 86 -13.81 4.62 -8.38
C LEU A 86 -14.25 3.30 -7.73
N LYS A 87 -15.32 2.66 -8.24
CA LYS A 87 -15.76 1.31 -7.80
C LYS A 87 -14.75 0.22 -8.15
N THR A 88 -13.88 0.43 -9.13
CA THR A 88 -12.81 -0.50 -9.53
C THR A 88 -11.51 -0.27 -8.77
N GLN A 89 -11.40 0.87 -8.08
CA GLN A 89 -10.17 1.31 -7.43
C GLN A 89 -10.18 1.10 -5.90
N ALA A 90 -8.99 0.90 -5.33
CA ALA A 90 -8.72 0.96 -3.90
C ALA A 90 -7.76 2.12 -3.59
N ALA A 91 -7.92 2.75 -2.43
CA ALA A 91 -6.90 3.61 -1.86
C ALA A 91 -5.77 2.71 -1.33
N LEU A 92 -4.56 2.90 -1.85
CA LEU A 92 -3.44 2.00 -1.63
C LEU A 92 -2.61 2.45 -0.44
N HIS A 93 -2.47 1.57 0.57
CA HIS A 93 -1.40 1.71 1.55
C HIS A 93 -0.11 1.16 0.95
N ASN A 94 0.95 1.96 0.93
CA ASN A 94 2.24 1.61 0.36
C ASN A 94 3.33 1.76 1.43
N PRO A 95 3.71 0.68 2.16
CA PRO A 95 3.24 -0.70 1.99
C PRO A 95 1.90 -0.95 2.71
N ASP A 96 1.30 -2.12 2.50
CA ASP A 96 0.10 -2.54 3.24
C ASP A 96 0.39 -2.51 4.76
N GLN A 97 -0.61 -2.20 5.59
CA GLN A 97 -0.47 -2.25 7.06
C GLN A 97 -0.05 -3.64 7.55
N VAL A 98 -0.45 -4.72 6.85
CA VAL A 98 0.04 -6.09 7.12
C VAL A 98 1.57 -6.14 7.05
N ALA A 99 2.18 -5.35 6.18
CA ALA A 99 3.61 -5.25 5.99
C ALA A 99 4.29 -4.13 6.81
N GLY A 100 3.58 -3.52 7.76
CA GLY A 100 4.12 -2.45 8.59
C GLY A 100 3.91 -1.04 8.03
N GLY A 101 3.01 -0.87 7.06
CA GLY A 101 2.66 0.44 6.52
C GLY A 101 2.01 1.39 7.53
N ARG A 102 2.24 2.68 7.30
CA ARG A 102 1.66 3.81 8.05
C ARG A 102 0.17 3.95 7.67
N PRO A 103 -0.78 3.78 8.62
CA PRO A 103 -2.22 3.80 8.33
C PRO A 103 -2.72 5.11 7.69
N GLU A 104 -2.12 6.23 8.04
CA GLU A 104 -2.47 7.56 7.60
C GLU A 104 -1.93 7.90 6.20
N ILE A 105 -1.00 7.09 5.67
CA ILE A 105 -0.38 7.34 4.37
C ILE A 105 -1.08 6.51 3.29
N ILE A 106 -1.65 7.23 2.32
CA ILE A 106 -2.20 6.68 1.08
C ILE A 106 -1.26 7.06 -0.06
N GLY A 107 -0.75 6.05 -0.78
CA GLY A 107 0.18 6.26 -1.90
C GLY A 107 -0.52 6.49 -3.24
N GLY A 108 -1.85 6.57 -3.26
CA GLY A 108 -2.68 6.80 -4.44
C GLY A 108 -3.75 5.74 -4.64
N MET A 109 -4.34 5.73 -5.84
CA MET A 109 -5.37 4.77 -6.24
C MET A 109 -4.79 3.65 -7.12
N GLY A 110 -5.42 2.47 -7.11
CA GLY A 110 -5.10 1.40 -8.06
C GLY A 110 -6.17 0.32 -8.13
N ASP A 111 -6.04 -0.59 -9.10
CA ASP A 111 -6.99 -1.70 -9.30
C ASP A 111 -7.12 -2.51 -8.00
N LYS A 112 -8.35 -2.56 -7.48
CA LYS A 112 -8.63 -3.19 -6.18
C LYS A 112 -8.37 -4.69 -6.16
N ARG A 113 -8.47 -5.36 -7.32
CA ARG A 113 -8.26 -6.82 -7.46
C ARG A 113 -6.77 -7.14 -7.44
N VAL A 114 -5.95 -6.28 -8.06
CA VAL A 114 -4.49 -6.33 -7.96
C VAL A 114 -4.07 -6.13 -6.50
N ASN A 115 -4.55 -5.05 -5.87
CA ASN A 115 -4.25 -4.74 -4.47
C ASN A 115 -4.62 -5.89 -3.54
N PHE A 116 -5.83 -6.46 -3.69
CA PHE A 116 -6.26 -7.62 -2.93
C PHE A 116 -5.35 -8.84 -3.13
N SER A 117 -4.91 -9.10 -4.37
CA SER A 117 -4.02 -10.20 -4.69
C SER A 117 -2.64 -10.03 -4.05
N ILE A 118 -2.08 -8.81 -4.02
CA ILE A 118 -0.81 -8.50 -3.35
C ILE A 118 -1.01 -8.63 -1.82
N GLY A 119 -2.04 -8.00 -1.26
CA GLY A 119 -2.41 -8.04 0.15
C GLY A 119 -2.53 -9.47 0.71
N SER A 120 -3.18 -10.38 -0.02
CA SER A 120 -3.32 -11.78 0.40
C SER A 120 -1.98 -12.50 0.56
N GLN A 121 -0.98 -12.12 -0.25
CA GLN A 121 0.31 -12.78 -0.28
C GLN A 121 1.23 -12.32 0.85
N TRP A 122 1.01 -11.11 1.38
CA TRP A 122 1.73 -10.59 2.54
C TRP A 122 1.62 -11.50 3.75
N ARG A 123 0.47 -12.14 4.00
CA ARG A 123 0.23 -12.99 5.18
C ARG A 123 1.28 -14.09 5.40
N SER A 124 1.79 -14.69 4.33
CA SER A 124 2.86 -15.70 4.41
C SER A 124 4.26 -15.10 4.23
N ARG A 125 4.36 -14.06 3.42
CA ARG A 125 5.62 -13.40 3.05
C ARG A 125 6.21 -12.56 4.16
N ILE A 126 5.36 -11.85 4.91
CA ILE A 126 5.81 -10.93 5.94
C ILE A 126 6.57 -11.65 7.05
N LYS A 127 6.23 -12.92 7.35
CA LYS A 127 6.94 -13.74 8.33
C LYS A 127 8.43 -13.91 8.02
N ILE A 128 8.80 -13.88 6.74
CA ILE A 128 10.21 -13.97 6.32
C ILE A 128 10.93 -12.67 6.65
N VAL A 129 10.28 -11.52 6.42
CA VAL A 129 10.81 -10.20 6.73
C VAL A 129 10.89 -10.02 8.25
N ASP A 130 9.81 -10.32 8.98
CA ASP A 130 9.74 -10.27 10.45
C ASP A 130 10.94 -11.01 11.07
N LYS A 131 11.19 -12.25 10.65
CA LYS A 131 12.33 -13.05 11.15
C LYS A 131 13.68 -12.43 10.82
N GLN A 132 13.89 -11.92 9.59
CA GLN A 132 15.17 -11.33 9.21
C GLN A 132 15.46 -10.05 9.99
N ILE A 133 14.43 -9.20 10.17
CA ILE A 133 14.56 -7.96 10.92
C ILE A 133 14.80 -8.23 12.40
N GLU A 134 14.11 -9.21 12.99
CA GLU A 134 14.36 -9.65 14.37
C GLU A 134 15.83 -10.05 14.56
N GLU A 135 16.38 -10.91 13.71
CA GLU A 135 17.78 -11.35 13.83
C GLU A 135 18.80 -10.22 13.65
N ILE A 136 18.59 -9.31 12.69
CA ILE A 136 19.49 -8.18 12.45
C ILE A 136 19.43 -7.18 13.62
N SER A 137 18.23 -6.94 14.17
CA SER A 137 18.00 -5.96 15.23
C SER A 137 18.67 -6.31 16.57
N LYS A 138 18.93 -7.60 16.86
CA LYS A 138 19.56 -8.06 18.10
C LYS A 138 20.93 -7.43 18.37
N ASN A 139 21.65 -7.05 17.30
CA ASN A 139 23.00 -6.50 17.38
C ASN A 139 23.02 -4.97 17.17
N MET A 140 21.86 -4.31 17.19
CA MET A 140 21.72 -2.88 16.96
C MET A 140 21.44 -2.12 18.26
N THR A 141 22.02 -0.93 18.40
CA THR A 141 21.60 0.05 19.40
C THR A 141 20.26 0.68 19.01
N LEU A 142 19.57 1.31 19.96
CA LEU A 142 18.34 2.05 19.67
C LEU A 142 18.53 3.13 18.60
N GLU A 143 19.68 3.81 18.63
CA GLU A 143 20.04 4.81 17.61
C GLU A 143 20.19 4.16 16.23
N GLN A 144 20.83 3.00 16.14
CA GLN A 144 20.94 2.26 14.87
C GLN A 144 19.58 1.79 14.37
N LEU A 145 18.68 1.29 15.25
CA LEU A 145 17.33 0.88 14.86
C LEU A 145 16.53 2.02 14.25
N LYS A 146 16.67 3.23 14.80
CA LYS A 146 15.96 4.44 14.35
C LYS A 146 16.55 5.08 13.09
N ASN A 147 17.78 4.73 12.70
CA ASN A 147 18.46 5.34 11.55
C ASN A 147 18.80 4.33 10.44
N THR A 148 18.52 3.04 10.65
CA THR A 148 18.70 1.99 9.63
C THR A 148 17.39 1.77 8.92
N TYR A 149 17.34 2.06 7.61
CA TYR A 149 16.20 1.80 6.75
C TYR A 149 16.16 0.35 6.27
N LEU A 150 14.96 -0.14 5.99
CA LEU A 150 14.81 -1.45 5.35
C LEU A 150 15.37 -1.43 3.93
N ASN A 151 15.82 -2.60 3.47
CA ASN A 151 16.28 -2.82 2.09
C ASN A 151 15.68 -4.12 1.55
N VAL A 152 14.37 -4.10 1.37
CA VAL A 152 13.57 -5.19 0.84
C VAL A 152 13.55 -5.10 -0.68
N LYS A 153 13.64 -6.27 -1.33
CA LYS A 153 13.46 -6.44 -2.77
C LYS A 153 12.26 -7.34 -3.06
N LEU A 154 11.27 -6.84 -3.80
CA LEU A 154 10.07 -7.54 -4.24
C LEU A 154 10.16 -7.84 -5.74
N THR A 155 9.84 -9.07 -6.13
CA THR A 155 9.84 -9.52 -7.53
C THR A 155 8.55 -10.25 -7.85
N HIS A 156 8.19 -10.43 -9.12
CA HIS A 156 7.02 -11.20 -9.53
C HIS A 156 7.30 -12.11 -10.72
#